data_AF-A0AAW2QZG8-F1
#
_entry.id   AF-A0AAW2QZG8-F1
#
_cell.length_a   1.000
_cell.length_b   1.000
_cell.length_c   1.000
_cell.angle_alpha   90.00
_cell.angle_beta   90.00
_cell.angle_gamma   90.00
#
_symmetry.space_group_name_H-M   'P 1'
#
loop_
_entity.id
_entity.type
_entity.pdbx_description
1 polymer ?
#
loop_
_entity_poly.entity_id
_entity_poly.type
_entity_poly.pdbx_seq_one_letter_code
_entity_poly.pdbx_strand_id
1 'polypeptide(L)'
;MRNFRSVLINTKDKTAWVEVGTTLGQLYHTIARHSKTLAFPAGVCPTVGVGGHISGGGYGMMSRKYSIASDHIIDAKVMNADGHILDRRSMGEDLFWAIRGGGGTSFGIVLAFKLQLVTIPDTYIADKIDPNIMVRLFLRSITSPIHGNRTIEATFNTLYLGRLHKLLPIMQEKFPELGLVQEDCFEMSWIESVLYFTGLRNESLDILLSGTLTSLYGPIYSKCKSDYVRQPIPVSGLRGIWRFLHEEDENMAELQFSPYGGAMNDYSESETPVAHRAGYIFMIHYAVSWTSPGNSESERHITWIRRLYAYMALTFRRILEQLISTTGILT
;
A
#
# COMPACT_ATOMS: atom_id res chain seq x y z
N MET A 1 -12.96 13.06 13.24
CA MET A 1 -12.53 14.33 12.62
C MET A 1 -13.23 14.64 11.28
N ARG A 2 -14.49 14.22 11.04
CA ARG A 2 -15.13 14.31 9.70
C ARG A 2 -15.34 15.74 9.16
N ASN A 3 -15.27 16.76 10.02
CA ASN A 3 -15.45 18.16 9.62
C ASN A 3 -14.13 18.91 9.40
N PHE A 4 -12.99 18.28 9.68
CA PHE A 4 -11.64 18.82 9.46
C PHE A 4 -11.12 18.26 8.13
N ARG A 5 -11.50 18.89 7.01
CA ARG A 5 -11.28 18.40 5.64
C ARG A 5 -10.65 19.41 4.68
N SER A 6 -10.08 20.49 5.20
CA SER A 6 -9.43 21.50 4.37
C SER A 6 -8.16 20.94 3.72
N VAL A 7 -7.95 21.31 2.46
CA VAL A 7 -6.76 21.01 1.67
C VAL A 7 -6.30 22.30 1.00
N LEU A 8 -5.14 22.82 1.41
CA LEU A 8 -4.56 24.04 0.87
C LEU A 8 -3.29 23.70 0.10
N ILE A 9 -3.32 23.87 -1.23
CA ILE A 9 -2.21 23.52 -2.12
C ILE A 9 -1.41 24.75 -2.51
N ASN A 10 -0.09 24.65 -2.40
CA ASN A 10 0.85 25.58 -2.99
C ASN A 10 1.66 24.84 -4.06
N THR A 11 1.33 25.08 -5.33
CA THR A 11 1.96 24.42 -6.48
C THR A 11 3.39 24.90 -6.74
N LYS A 12 3.73 26.14 -6.34
CA LYS A 12 5.08 26.70 -6.48
C LYS A 12 6.06 26.00 -5.55
N ASP A 13 5.69 25.87 -4.29
CA ASP A 13 6.51 25.23 -3.27
C ASP A 13 6.31 23.70 -3.25
N LYS A 14 5.36 23.20 -4.05
CA LYS A 14 4.94 21.79 -4.10
C LYS A 14 4.56 21.28 -2.71
N THR A 15 3.78 22.05 -1.96
CA THR A 15 3.33 21.64 -0.62
C THR A 15 1.81 21.63 -0.51
N ALA A 16 1.30 20.87 0.44
CA ALA A 16 -0.12 20.87 0.79
C ALA A 16 -0.31 20.83 2.30
N TRP A 17 -1.10 21.75 2.87
CA TRP A 17 -1.66 21.56 4.20
C TRP A 17 -2.94 20.76 4.09
N VAL A 18 -3.04 19.66 4.84
CA VAL A 18 -4.14 18.70 4.76
C VAL A 18 -4.63 18.39 6.16
N GLU A 19 -5.90 18.70 6.43
CA GLU A 19 -6.54 18.31 7.68
C GLU A 19 -6.79 16.79 7.75
N VAL A 20 -6.66 16.22 8.94
CA VAL A 20 -6.62 14.75 9.11
C VAL A 20 -7.93 14.02 8.80
N GLY A 21 -9.04 14.74 8.73
CA GLY A 21 -10.36 14.20 8.37
C GLY A 21 -10.60 14.05 6.87
N THR A 22 -9.71 14.61 6.05
CA THR A 22 -9.67 14.44 4.59
C THR A 22 -9.42 12.98 4.25
N THR A 23 -10.06 12.47 3.19
CA THR A 23 -9.76 11.14 2.65
C THR A 23 -8.65 11.20 1.59
N LEU A 24 -7.99 10.08 1.31
CA LEU A 24 -6.98 10.02 0.24
C LEU A 24 -7.57 10.44 -1.12
N GLY A 25 -8.80 10.03 -1.43
CA GLY A 25 -9.51 10.45 -2.65
C GLY A 25 -9.68 11.97 -2.74
N GLN A 26 -10.12 12.61 -1.65
CA GLN A 26 -10.26 14.08 -1.60
C GLN A 26 -8.93 14.80 -1.77
N LEU A 27 -7.86 14.28 -1.16
CA LEU A 27 -6.50 14.80 -1.33
C LEU A 27 -6.07 14.69 -2.81
N TYR A 28 -6.21 13.52 -3.41
CA TYR A 28 -5.81 13.28 -4.80
C TYR A 28 -6.61 14.11 -5.80
N HIS A 29 -7.92 14.20 -5.61
CA HIS A 29 -8.80 15.06 -6.40
C HIS A 29 -8.30 16.52 -6.35
N THR A 30 -8.07 17.04 -5.15
CA THR A 30 -7.64 18.42 -4.96
C THR A 30 -6.28 18.67 -5.64
N ILE A 31 -5.31 17.75 -5.50
CA ILE A 31 -4.01 17.84 -6.18
C ILE A 31 -4.19 17.89 -7.69
N ALA A 32 -4.96 16.96 -8.26
CA ALA A 32 -5.17 16.87 -9.71
C ALA A 32 -5.89 18.10 -10.29
N ARG A 33 -6.75 18.76 -9.50
CA ARG A 33 -7.38 20.03 -9.88
C ARG A 33 -6.40 21.21 -9.94
N HIS A 34 -5.31 21.17 -9.17
CA HIS A 34 -4.31 22.25 -9.11
C HIS A 34 -3.10 22.00 -10.01
N SER A 35 -2.74 20.75 -10.28
CA SER A 35 -1.62 20.40 -11.14
C SER A 35 -1.77 19.02 -11.77
N LYS A 36 -1.34 18.90 -13.03
CA LYS A 36 -1.25 17.62 -13.76
C LYS A 36 0.05 16.86 -13.49
N THR A 37 1.04 17.54 -12.88
CA THR A 37 2.41 17.01 -12.71
C THR A 37 2.78 16.82 -11.24
N LEU A 38 1.88 17.14 -10.31
CA LEU A 38 2.07 16.88 -8.88
C LEU A 38 1.24 15.68 -8.44
N ALA A 39 1.78 14.93 -7.50
CA ALA A 39 1.16 13.77 -6.89
C ALA A 39 1.55 13.67 -5.42
N PHE A 40 0.96 12.70 -4.71
CA PHE A 40 1.35 12.36 -3.34
C PHE A 40 1.43 10.84 -3.16
N PRO A 41 2.55 10.28 -2.63
CA PRO A 41 2.74 8.84 -2.52
C PRO A 41 2.05 8.25 -1.28
N ALA A 42 0.78 7.89 -1.43
CA ALA A 42 -0.01 7.22 -0.40
C ALA A 42 -0.82 6.03 -0.98
N GLY A 43 -1.69 5.43 -0.17
CA GLY A 43 -2.51 4.28 -0.53
C GLY A 43 -3.51 4.56 -1.64
N VAL A 44 -4.03 3.51 -2.28
CA VAL A 44 -4.97 3.65 -3.41
C VAL A 44 -6.43 3.74 -2.97
N CYS A 45 -6.79 3.24 -1.79
CA CYS A 45 -8.17 3.21 -1.31
C CYS A 45 -8.67 4.64 -1.00
N PRO A 46 -9.64 5.19 -1.75
CA PRO A 46 -9.93 6.62 -1.75
C PRO A 46 -10.68 7.08 -0.50
N THR A 47 -11.38 6.17 0.18
CA THR A 47 -12.14 6.45 1.41
C THR A 47 -11.30 6.40 2.68
N VAL A 48 -10.05 5.94 2.59
CA VAL A 48 -9.13 5.90 3.73
C VAL A 48 -8.81 7.32 4.18
N GLY A 49 -8.91 7.58 5.49
CA GLY A 49 -8.61 8.87 6.08
C GLY A 49 -7.11 9.17 6.14
N VAL A 50 -6.73 10.40 5.77
CA VAL A 50 -5.34 10.90 5.79
C VAL A 50 -4.71 10.74 7.18
N GLY A 51 -5.44 11.11 8.24
CA GLY A 51 -4.93 11.07 9.61
C GLY A 51 -4.34 9.73 10.03
N GLY A 52 -5.15 8.66 9.93
CA GLY A 52 -4.72 7.31 10.29
C GLY A 52 -3.70 6.73 9.31
N HIS A 53 -3.88 6.99 8.01
CA HIS A 53 -3.01 6.42 6.98
C HIS A 53 -1.57 6.93 7.06
N ILE A 54 -1.40 8.25 7.13
CA ILE A 54 -0.08 8.87 7.15
C ILE A 54 0.61 8.64 8.50
N SER A 55 -0.12 8.72 9.62
CA SER A 55 0.47 8.49 10.95
C SER A 55 0.97 7.06 11.19
N GLY A 56 0.47 6.09 10.42
CA GLY A 56 0.96 4.70 10.42
C GLY A 56 1.99 4.39 9.32
N GLY A 57 2.41 5.37 8.54
CA GLY A 57 3.41 5.22 7.48
C GLY A 57 2.89 5.57 6.09
N GLY A 58 1.89 4.83 5.61
CA GLY A 58 1.20 5.11 4.35
C GLY A 58 1.88 4.56 3.08
N TYR A 59 1.83 3.24 2.89
CA TYR A 59 2.38 2.56 1.71
C TYR A 59 1.43 2.60 0.51
N GLY A 60 1.98 2.80 -0.69
CA GLY A 60 1.24 3.08 -1.93
C GLY A 60 1.83 2.45 -3.19
N MET A 61 1.23 2.72 -4.35
CA MET A 61 1.73 2.24 -5.66
C MET A 61 3.01 2.98 -6.10
N MET A 62 3.27 4.16 -5.54
CA MET A 62 4.48 4.94 -5.85
C MET A 62 5.61 4.75 -4.82
N SER A 63 5.45 3.84 -3.84
CA SER A 63 6.41 3.76 -2.73
C SER A 63 7.80 3.26 -3.11
N ARG A 64 7.96 2.47 -4.17
CA ARG A 64 9.30 2.14 -4.68
C ARG A 64 10.03 3.33 -5.32
N LYS A 65 9.30 4.35 -5.77
CA LYS A 65 9.88 5.55 -6.37
C LYS A 65 10.05 6.70 -5.37
N TYR A 66 9.09 6.88 -4.47
CA TYR A 66 9.04 8.02 -3.56
C TYR A 66 8.98 7.62 -2.09
N SER A 67 9.12 6.35 -1.72
CA SER A 67 8.91 5.90 -0.35
C SER A 67 7.46 6.09 0.16
N ILE A 68 7.23 6.03 1.47
CA ILE A 68 5.91 6.04 2.09
C ILE A 68 5.43 7.47 2.41
N ALA A 69 4.12 7.66 2.57
CA ALA A 69 3.50 8.98 2.78
C ALA A 69 4.11 9.79 3.94
N SER A 70 4.41 9.12 5.05
CA SER A 70 4.98 9.72 6.26
C SER A 70 6.38 10.33 6.06
N ASP A 71 7.15 9.83 5.10
CA ASP A 71 8.48 10.38 4.76
C ASP A 71 8.36 11.75 4.06
N HIS A 72 7.16 12.11 3.60
CA HIS A 72 6.86 13.39 2.94
C HIS A 72 6.19 14.40 3.87
N ILE A 73 6.12 14.15 5.18
CA ILE A 73 5.66 15.16 6.13
C ILE A 73 6.82 16.12 6.45
N ILE A 74 6.58 17.41 6.24
CA ILE A 74 7.55 18.48 6.53
C ILE A 74 7.15 19.37 7.72
N ASP A 75 5.88 19.36 8.12
CA ASP A 75 5.34 20.02 9.30
C ASP A 75 4.00 19.36 9.70
N ALA A 76 3.47 19.65 10.89
CA ALA A 76 2.18 19.17 11.36
C ALA A 76 1.57 20.15 12.36
N LYS A 77 0.26 20.04 12.61
CA LYS A 77 -0.41 20.65 13.76
C LYS A 77 -0.92 19.53 14.66
N VAL A 78 -0.55 19.53 15.94
CA VAL A 78 -0.90 18.50 16.92
C VAL A 78 -1.44 19.15 18.17
N MET A 79 -2.57 18.66 18.68
CA MET A 79 -3.06 18.99 20.00
C MET A 79 -2.50 18.00 21.02
N ASN A 80 -1.74 18.51 22.00
CA ASN A 80 -1.17 17.71 23.07
C ASN A 80 -2.21 17.40 24.18
N ALA A 81 -1.81 16.67 25.22
CA ALA A 81 -2.70 16.27 26.32
C ALA A 81 -3.25 17.46 27.13
N ASP A 82 -2.56 18.60 27.13
CA ASP A 82 -2.99 19.84 27.81
C ASP A 82 -3.93 20.69 26.95
N GLY A 83 -4.21 20.28 25.71
CA GLY A 83 -5.03 21.03 24.76
C GLY A 83 -4.28 22.10 23.97
N HIS A 84 -2.96 22.22 24.12
CA HIS A 84 -2.15 23.16 23.34
C HIS A 84 -1.95 22.65 21.91
N ILE A 85 -2.11 23.55 20.93
CA ILE A 85 -1.85 23.25 19.52
C ILE A 85 -0.39 23.60 19.21
N LEU A 86 0.37 22.58 18.86
CA LEU A 86 1.79 22.66 18.53
C LEU A 86 1.99 22.47 17.03
N ASP A 87 2.99 23.15 16.50
CA ASP A 87 3.59 22.89 15.20
C ASP A 87 4.94 22.20 15.33
N ARG A 88 5.62 21.86 14.23
CA ARG A 88 6.90 21.14 14.29
C ARG A 88 7.89 21.81 15.24
N ARG A 89 8.00 23.14 15.17
CA ARG A 89 8.93 23.91 16.00
C ARG A 89 8.59 23.80 17.47
N SER A 90 7.32 23.97 17.83
CA SER A 90 6.87 23.96 19.23
C SER A 90 6.67 22.57 19.81
N MET A 91 6.46 21.54 18.98
CA MET A 91 6.37 20.14 19.41
C MET A 91 7.73 19.47 19.61
N GLY A 92 8.78 20.00 18.97
CA GLY A 92 10.12 19.41 18.98
C GLY A 92 10.26 18.22 18.03
N GLU A 93 11.50 17.86 17.72
CA GLU A 93 11.77 16.85 16.70
C GLU A 93 11.40 15.42 17.13
N ASP A 94 11.41 15.10 18.43
CA ASP A 94 11.03 13.77 18.93
C ASP A 94 9.54 13.47 18.70
N LEU A 95 8.67 14.44 19.04
CA LEU A 95 7.24 14.30 18.78
C LEU A 95 6.96 14.36 17.27
N PHE A 96 7.66 15.22 16.53
CA PHE A 96 7.55 15.26 15.07
C PHE A 96 7.98 13.94 14.41
N TRP A 97 9.00 13.26 14.94
CA TRP A 97 9.39 11.93 14.53
C TRP A 97 8.30 10.90 14.85
N ALA A 98 7.78 10.90 16.08
CA ALA A 98 6.81 9.91 16.55
C ALA A 98 5.50 9.89 15.74
N ILE A 99 5.00 11.05 15.33
CA ILE A 99 3.75 11.15 14.54
C ILE A 99 3.91 10.73 13.07
N ARG A 100 5.14 10.51 12.59
CA ARG A 100 5.45 10.11 11.20
C ARG A 100 5.61 8.59 11.06
N GLY A 101 4.82 7.81 11.79
CA GLY A 101 4.84 6.34 11.67
C GLY A 101 4.49 5.58 12.95
N GLY A 102 4.51 6.24 14.12
CA GLY A 102 4.29 5.60 15.42
C GLY A 102 2.83 5.28 15.73
N GLY A 103 1.92 5.53 14.79
CA GLY A 103 0.48 5.36 14.94
C GLY A 103 -0.21 6.62 15.50
N GLY A 104 -1.31 7.01 14.86
CA GLY A 104 -1.98 8.29 15.12
C GLY A 104 -2.74 8.41 16.45
N THR A 105 -2.72 7.39 17.31
CA THR A 105 -3.50 7.36 18.56
C THR A 105 -2.67 7.52 19.83
N SER A 106 -1.34 7.55 19.72
CA SER A 106 -0.44 7.46 20.88
C SER A 106 0.10 8.81 21.36
N PHE A 107 0.11 9.83 20.50
CA PHE A 107 0.92 11.05 20.68
C PHE A 107 0.11 12.35 20.62
N GLY A 108 -1.17 12.30 21.02
CA GLY A 108 -2.10 13.41 20.92
C GLY A 108 -2.98 13.36 19.67
N ILE A 109 -3.65 14.48 19.36
CA ILE A 109 -4.57 14.57 18.22
C ILE A 109 -3.90 15.38 17.12
N VAL A 110 -3.40 14.70 16.08
CA VAL A 110 -2.96 15.40 14.87
C VAL A 110 -4.18 16.07 14.22
N LEU A 111 -4.08 17.37 13.93
CA LEU A 111 -5.11 18.19 13.31
C LEU A 111 -4.88 18.33 11.80
N ALA A 112 -3.62 18.55 11.40
CA ALA A 112 -3.23 18.68 10.00
C ALA A 112 -1.78 18.28 9.77
N PHE A 113 -1.47 17.83 8.55
CA PHE A 113 -0.10 17.62 8.08
C PHE A 113 0.23 18.63 6.99
N LYS A 114 1.48 19.11 6.98
CA LYS A 114 2.07 19.77 5.81
C LYS A 114 2.88 18.73 5.04
N LEU A 115 2.44 18.46 3.83
CA LEU A 115 2.97 17.44 2.94
C LEU A 115 3.87 18.07 1.88
N GLN A 116 4.98 17.41 1.57
CA GLN A 116 5.76 17.64 0.36
C GLN A 116 5.14 16.83 -0.78
N LEU A 117 4.69 17.51 -1.83
CA LEU A 117 4.19 16.89 -3.05
C LEU A 117 5.35 16.50 -3.94
N VAL A 118 5.20 15.38 -4.65
CA VAL A 118 6.20 14.85 -5.58
C VAL A 118 5.84 15.24 -7.01
N THR A 119 6.85 15.39 -7.86
CA THR A 119 6.66 15.61 -9.29
C THR A 119 6.63 14.27 -10.01
N ILE A 120 5.57 14.01 -10.76
CA ILE A 120 5.48 12.88 -11.67
C ILE A 120 5.97 13.32 -13.06
N PRO A 121 6.98 12.65 -13.65
CA PRO A 121 7.51 13.06 -14.94
C PRO A 121 6.57 12.68 -16.10
N ASP A 122 6.63 13.45 -17.20
CA ASP A 122 6.04 13.05 -18.49
C ASP A 122 6.87 11.94 -19.20
N THR A 123 8.13 11.74 -18.76
CA THR A 123 9.10 10.74 -19.28
C THR A 123 10.30 10.56 -18.33
N TYR A 124 10.79 9.33 -18.15
CA TYR A 124 12.12 9.04 -17.55
C TYR A 124 12.81 7.82 -18.22
N ILE A 125 14.13 7.63 -18.05
CA ILE A 125 14.97 6.51 -18.56
C ILE A 125 15.71 5.89 -17.36
N ALA A 126 15.75 4.56 -17.20
CA ALA A 126 16.55 3.88 -16.16
C ALA A 126 17.27 2.61 -16.68
N ASP A 127 18.40 2.26 -16.04
CA ASP A 127 19.41 1.25 -16.41
C ASP A 127 19.40 -0.03 -15.52
N LYS A 128 18.66 -0.01 -14.40
CA LYS A 128 18.42 -1.18 -13.52
C LYS A 128 16.92 -1.32 -13.28
N ILE A 129 16.43 -2.47 -12.76
CA ILE A 129 14.98 -2.72 -12.55
C ILE A 129 14.33 -1.43 -12.05
N ASP A 130 13.57 -0.80 -12.93
CA ASP A 130 13.30 0.62 -12.81
C ASP A 130 12.53 0.85 -11.49
N PRO A 131 13.01 1.70 -10.55
CA PRO A 131 12.26 2.00 -9.32
C PRO A 131 10.88 2.61 -9.62
N ASN A 132 10.65 3.07 -10.85
CA ASN A 132 9.36 3.50 -11.36
C ASN A 132 8.37 2.33 -11.58
N ILE A 133 8.81 1.08 -11.61
CA ILE A 133 7.97 -0.11 -11.76
C ILE A 133 7.52 -0.61 -10.38
N MET A 134 6.23 -0.58 -10.13
CA MET A 134 5.58 -1.30 -9.03
C MET A 134 4.89 -2.52 -9.62
N VAL A 135 5.13 -3.72 -9.10
CA VAL A 135 4.39 -4.95 -9.45
C VAL A 135 3.84 -5.57 -8.18
N ARG A 136 2.55 -5.39 -7.92
CA ARG A 136 1.87 -6.08 -6.81
C ARG A 136 1.24 -7.36 -7.32
N LEU A 137 1.54 -8.48 -6.66
CA LEU A 137 0.87 -9.75 -6.91
C LEU A 137 -0.31 -9.90 -5.96
N PHE A 138 -1.47 -10.26 -6.51
CA PHE A 138 -2.65 -10.68 -5.77
C PHE A 138 -2.88 -12.16 -6.03
N LEU A 139 -3.04 -12.95 -4.97
CA LEU A 139 -3.50 -14.32 -5.05
C LEU A 139 -4.89 -14.41 -4.47
N ARG A 140 -5.86 -14.86 -5.27
CA ARG A 140 -7.27 -14.99 -4.89
C ARG A 140 -7.79 -16.37 -5.25
N SER A 141 -8.70 -16.89 -4.42
CA SER A 141 -9.56 -18.00 -4.84
C SER A 141 -10.68 -17.44 -5.71
N ILE A 142 -10.83 -17.99 -6.91
CA ILE A 142 -11.93 -17.65 -7.80
C ILE A 142 -12.61 -18.93 -8.31
N THR A 143 -13.84 -18.80 -8.78
CA THR A 143 -14.46 -19.81 -9.64
C THR A 143 -14.02 -19.53 -11.07
N SER A 144 -13.39 -20.50 -11.72
CA SER A 144 -12.93 -20.34 -13.11
C SER A 144 -14.11 -20.00 -14.02
N PRO A 145 -14.05 -18.90 -14.79
CA PRO A 145 -15.12 -18.57 -15.73
C PRO A 145 -15.18 -19.55 -16.92
N ILE A 146 -14.09 -20.30 -17.15
CA ILE A 146 -13.97 -21.26 -18.26
C ILE A 146 -14.38 -22.66 -17.79
N HIS A 147 -13.87 -23.11 -16.65
CA HIS A 147 -14.00 -24.50 -16.21
C HIS A 147 -15.08 -24.70 -15.12
N GLY A 148 -15.57 -23.62 -14.50
CA GLY A 148 -16.55 -23.66 -13.42
C GLY A 148 -16.04 -24.24 -12.09
N ASN A 149 -14.82 -24.78 -12.04
CA ASN A 149 -14.19 -25.25 -10.83
C ASN A 149 -13.44 -24.12 -10.11
N ARG A 150 -13.25 -24.27 -8.79
CA ARG A 150 -12.45 -23.33 -8.01
C ARG A 150 -10.98 -23.45 -8.39
N THR A 151 -10.34 -22.32 -8.63
CA THR A 151 -8.92 -22.20 -8.96
C THR A 151 -8.31 -21.00 -8.24
N ILE A 152 -6.99 -20.84 -8.35
CA ILE A 152 -6.28 -19.69 -7.82
C ILE A 152 -5.92 -18.78 -8.98
N GLU A 153 -6.33 -17.53 -8.89
CA GLU A 153 -5.91 -16.47 -9.80
C GLU A 153 -4.71 -15.73 -9.23
N ALA A 154 -3.70 -15.52 -10.07
CA ALA A 154 -2.59 -14.64 -9.80
C ALA A 154 -2.74 -13.38 -10.67
N THR A 155 -3.04 -12.24 -10.05
CA THR A 155 -3.13 -10.95 -10.74
C THR A 155 -1.88 -10.11 -10.48
N PHE A 156 -1.23 -9.62 -11.53
CA PHE A 156 -0.08 -8.72 -11.42
C PHE A 156 -0.52 -7.28 -11.72
N ASN A 157 -0.77 -6.49 -10.67
CA ASN A 157 -1.15 -5.10 -10.82
C ASN A 157 0.10 -4.23 -10.88
N THR A 158 0.30 -3.55 -12.00
CA THR A 158 1.54 -2.78 -12.24
C THR A 158 1.28 -1.29 -12.42
N LEU A 159 2.18 -0.46 -11.87
CA LEU A 159 2.27 0.96 -12.18
C LEU A 159 3.69 1.26 -12.66
N TYR A 160 3.81 1.87 -13.83
CA TYR A 160 5.06 2.39 -14.35
C TYR A 160 4.99 3.92 -14.48
N LEU A 161 5.88 4.62 -13.77
CA LEU A 161 6.00 6.08 -13.90
C LEU A 161 6.87 6.45 -15.11
N GLY A 162 6.34 6.21 -16.32
CA GLY A 162 7.02 6.47 -17.58
C GLY A 162 6.15 6.14 -18.79
N ARG A 163 6.80 6.01 -19.96
CA ARG A 163 6.13 5.71 -21.24
C ARG A 163 6.25 4.25 -21.61
N LEU A 164 5.25 3.73 -22.32
CA LEU A 164 5.14 2.33 -22.70
C LEU A 164 6.34 1.81 -23.50
N HIS A 165 6.86 2.61 -24.44
CA HIS A 165 8.02 2.23 -25.27
C HIS A 165 9.29 1.96 -24.45
N LYS A 166 9.36 2.42 -23.20
CA LYS A 166 10.45 2.10 -22.26
C LYS A 166 10.11 0.94 -21.33
N LEU A 167 8.84 0.79 -20.96
CA LEU A 167 8.39 -0.30 -20.11
C LEU A 167 8.64 -1.67 -20.76
N LEU A 168 8.22 -1.85 -22.01
CA LEU A 168 8.27 -3.17 -22.66
C LEU A 168 9.70 -3.74 -22.75
N PRO A 169 10.73 -2.98 -23.19
CA PRO A 169 12.11 -3.47 -23.15
C PRO A 169 12.58 -3.85 -21.74
N ILE A 170 12.24 -3.04 -20.72
CA ILE A 170 12.61 -3.35 -19.33
C ILE A 170 11.95 -4.65 -18.87
N MET A 171 10.67 -4.86 -19.19
CA MET A 171 9.95 -6.08 -18.80
C MET A 171 10.45 -7.31 -19.55
N GLN A 172 10.78 -7.18 -20.83
CA GLN A 172 11.39 -8.27 -21.61
C GLN A 172 12.78 -8.66 -21.07
N GLU A 173 13.56 -7.69 -20.58
CA GLU A 173 14.89 -7.96 -20.02
C GLU A 173 14.82 -8.50 -18.58
N LYS A 174 13.96 -7.93 -17.73
CA LYS A 174 14.00 -8.14 -16.28
C LYS A 174 12.93 -9.07 -15.75
N PHE A 175 11.82 -9.26 -16.46
CA PHE A 175 10.74 -10.15 -16.06
C PHE A 175 9.96 -10.72 -17.27
N PRO A 176 10.66 -11.39 -18.22
CA PRO A 176 10.05 -11.91 -19.44
C PRO A 176 8.98 -12.97 -19.17
N GLU A 177 9.05 -13.67 -18.03
CA GLU A 177 8.11 -14.72 -17.63
C GLU A 177 6.68 -14.19 -17.43
N LEU A 178 6.51 -12.89 -17.16
CA LEU A 178 5.18 -12.29 -17.10
C LEU A 178 4.50 -12.25 -18.47
N GLY A 179 5.29 -12.27 -19.57
CA GLY A 179 4.75 -12.25 -20.92
C GLY A 179 4.02 -10.95 -21.28
N LEU A 180 4.37 -9.82 -20.65
CA LEU A 180 3.70 -8.53 -20.86
C LEU A 180 3.80 -8.09 -22.32
N VAL A 181 2.65 -7.83 -22.95
CA VAL A 181 2.58 -7.27 -24.30
C VAL A 181 2.00 -5.86 -24.29
N GLN A 182 2.09 -5.17 -25.42
CA GLN A 182 1.63 -3.78 -25.56
C GLN A 182 0.13 -3.66 -25.30
N GLU A 183 -0.64 -4.66 -25.71
CA GLU A 183 -2.10 -4.72 -25.61
C GLU A 183 -2.60 -4.76 -24.16
N ASP A 184 -1.75 -5.22 -23.23
CA ASP A 184 -2.05 -5.25 -21.79
C ASP A 184 -1.85 -3.89 -21.12
N CYS A 185 -1.21 -2.94 -21.81
CA CYS A 185 -0.74 -1.70 -21.23
C CYS A 185 -1.67 -0.52 -21.54
N PHE A 186 -1.93 0.30 -20.52
CA PHE A 186 -2.74 1.51 -20.64
C PHE A 186 -1.92 2.73 -20.24
N GLU A 187 -1.65 3.65 -21.17
CA GLU A 187 -1.10 4.95 -20.83
C GLU A 187 -2.22 5.87 -20.31
N MET A 188 -1.99 6.49 -19.15
CA MET A 188 -2.93 7.41 -18.53
C MET A 188 -2.19 8.37 -17.59
N SER A 189 -2.83 9.45 -17.17
CA SER A 189 -2.32 10.34 -16.14
C SER A 189 -2.28 9.65 -14.77
N TRP A 190 -1.51 10.21 -13.83
CA TRP A 190 -1.46 9.67 -12.47
C TRP A 190 -2.83 9.57 -11.80
N ILE A 191 -3.68 10.60 -11.94
CA ILE A 191 -4.99 10.59 -11.30
C ILE A 191 -5.94 9.55 -11.91
N GLU A 192 -5.84 9.32 -13.22
CA GLU A 192 -6.56 8.22 -13.88
C GLU A 192 -6.04 6.85 -13.39
N SER A 193 -4.73 6.73 -13.11
CA SER A 193 -4.18 5.50 -12.52
C SER A 193 -4.73 5.21 -11.11
N VAL A 194 -5.02 6.26 -10.32
CA VAL A 194 -5.70 6.11 -9.03
C VAL A 194 -7.08 5.49 -9.23
N LEU A 195 -7.88 6.02 -10.18
CA LEU A 195 -9.20 5.47 -10.51
C LEU A 195 -9.11 4.03 -11.04
N TYR A 196 -8.09 3.73 -11.84
CA TYR A 196 -7.83 2.38 -12.36
C TYR A 196 -7.63 1.37 -11.22
N PHE A 197 -6.74 1.65 -10.26
CA PHE A 197 -6.47 0.71 -9.15
C PHE A 197 -7.62 0.56 -8.17
N THR A 198 -8.60 1.47 -8.18
CA THR A 198 -9.81 1.38 -7.35
C THR A 198 -10.98 0.74 -8.08
N GLY A 199 -10.82 0.32 -9.34
CA GLY A 199 -11.91 -0.21 -10.16
C GLY A 199 -12.93 0.85 -10.61
N LEU A 200 -12.55 2.13 -10.59
CA LEU A 200 -13.40 3.29 -10.91
C LEU A 200 -13.00 3.97 -12.21
N ARG A 201 -12.32 3.26 -13.12
CA ARG A 201 -11.75 3.83 -14.36
C ARG A 201 -12.79 4.56 -15.23
N ASN A 202 -14.04 4.11 -15.21
CA ASN A 202 -15.12 4.66 -16.03
C ASN A 202 -15.88 5.81 -15.35
N GLU A 203 -15.52 6.15 -14.11
CA GLU A 203 -16.17 7.21 -13.35
C GLU A 203 -15.50 8.57 -13.58
N SER A 204 -16.25 9.64 -13.32
CA SER A 204 -15.66 10.99 -13.28
C SER A 204 -14.74 11.15 -12.07
N LEU A 205 -13.79 12.08 -12.15
CA LEU A 205 -12.87 12.38 -11.05
C LEU A 205 -13.61 12.71 -9.73
N ASP A 206 -14.80 13.32 -9.81
CA ASP A 206 -15.59 13.73 -8.66
C ASP A 206 -16.06 12.54 -7.80
N ILE A 207 -16.00 11.30 -8.30
CA ILE A 207 -16.22 10.10 -7.47
C ILE A 207 -15.27 10.03 -6.28
N LEU A 208 -14.05 10.59 -6.40
CA LEU A 208 -13.07 10.62 -5.31
C LEU A 208 -13.46 11.58 -4.18
N LEU A 209 -14.39 12.51 -4.41
CA LEU A 209 -14.96 13.36 -3.38
C LEU A 209 -15.99 12.61 -2.53
N SER A 210 -16.52 11.49 -3.03
CA SER A 210 -17.43 10.66 -2.27
C SER A 210 -16.70 10.10 -1.04
N GLY A 211 -17.19 10.45 0.15
CA GLY A 211 -16.66 9.94 1.42
C GLY A 211 -17.09 8.50 1.72
N THR A 212 -17.82 7.87 0.79
CA THR A 212 -18.45 6.56 0.92
C THR A 212 -18.44 5.88 -0.43
N LEU A 213 -17.78 4.72 -0.49
CA LEU A 213 -18.02 3.74 -1.56
C LEU A 213 -19.05 2.75 -1.02
N THR A 214 -20.23 2.72 -1.61
CA THR A 214 -21.27 1.76 -1.23
C THR A 214 -20.86 0.38 -1.73
N SER A 215 -20.64 -0.56 -0.80
CA SER A 215 -20.47 -1.97 -1.17
C SER A 215 -21.78 -2.47 -1.80
N LEU A 216 -21.68 -3.09 -2.98
CA LEU A 216 -22.81 -3.77 -3.64
C LEU A 216 -23.40 -4.90 -2.78
N TYR A 217 -22.65 -5.37 -1.78
CA TYR A 217 -22.98 -6.52 -0.94
C TYR A 217 -23.37 -6.14 0.49
N GLY A 218 -23.56 -4.85 0.80
CA GLY A 218 -23.80 -4.39 2.18
C GLY A 218 -22.53 -4.41 3.05
N PRO A 219 -22.65 -4.49 4.39
CA PRO A 219 -21.49 -4.52 5.29
C PRO A 219 -20.56 -5.70 5.00
N ILE A 220 -19.28 -5.39 4.75
CA ILE A 220 -18.23 -6.40 4.58
C ILE A 220 -17.45 -6.46 5.89
N TYR A 221 -17.46 -7.62 6.53
CA TYR A 221 -16.59 -7.93 7.65
C TYR A 221 -15.25 -8.39 7.10
N SER A 222 -14.16 -8.07 7.81
CA SER A 222 -12.83 -8.51 7.38
C SER A 222 -11.93 -8.78 8.56
N LYS A 223 -10.98 -9.69 8.34
CA LYS A 223 -9.84 -9.91 9.20
C LYS A 223 -8.57 -9.88 8.36
N CYS A 224 -7.64 -9.02 8.76
CA CYS A 224 -6.35 -8.89 8.09
C CYS A 224 -5.17 -9.22 9.03
N LYS A 225 -4.07 -9.63 8.42
CA LYS A 225 -2.74 -9.78 9.02
C LYS A 225 -1.67 -9.37 8.00
N SER A 226 -0.45 -9.12 8.43
CA SER A 226 0.66 -8.84 7.52
C SER A 226 1.97 -9.44 8.01
N ASP A 227 2.90 -9.67 7.08
CA ASP A 227 4.28 -10.07 7.34
C ASP A 227 5.23 -9.31 6.42
N TYR A 228 6.50 -9.25 6.81
CA TYR A 228 7.57 -8.68 6.01
C TYR A 228 8.59 -9.75 5.66
N VAL A 229 8.93 -9.84 4.39
CA VAL A 229 9.77 -10.91 3.86
C VAL A 229 11.13 -10.35 3.48
N ARG A 230 12.20 -11.00 3.93
CA ARG A 230 13.60 -10.69 3.58
C ARG A 230 14.21 -11.68 2.59
N GLN A 231 13.63 -12.88 2.48
CA GLN A 231 14.14 -13.99 1.67
C GLN A 231 13.01 -14.64 0.89
N PRO A 232 13.21 -15.06 -0.37
CA PRO A 232 12.15 -15.65 -1.18
C PRO A 232 11.44 -16.84 -0.50
N ILE A 233 10.12 -16.89 -0.63
CA ILE A 233 9.32 -18.01 -0.13
C ILE A 233 9.61 -19.23 -1.03
N PRO A 234 9.99 -20.40 -0.49
CA PRO A 234 10.23 -21.57 -1.31
C PRO A 234 8.93 -22.03 -2.00
N VAL A 235 9.07 -22.72 -3.14
CA VAL A 235 7.93 -23.25 -3.90
C VAL A 235 7.01 -24.13 -3.05
N SER A 236 7.56 -24.91 -2.12
CA SER A 236 6.77 -25.70 -1.16
C SER A 236 5.91 -24.81 -0.24
N GLY A 237 6.46 -23.67 0.18
CA GLY A 237 5.76 -22.61 0.90
C GLY A 237 4.54 -22.11 0.13
N LEU A 238 4.76 -21.69 -1.13
CA LEU A 238 3.71 -21.23 -2.04
C LEU A 238 2.64 -22.31 -2.30
N ARG A 239 3.05 -23.56 -2.47
CA ARG A 239 2.11 -24.69 -2.62
C ARG A 239 1.20 -24.88 -1.41
N GLY A 240 1.69 -24.65 -0.21
CA GLY A 240 0.83 -24.69 0.97
C GLY A 240 -0.17 -23.55 1.02
N ILE A 241 0.22 -22.34 0.61
CA ILE A 241 -0.72 -21.19 0.49
C ILE A 241 -1.89 -21.55 -0.44
N TRP A 242 -1.62 -22.19 -1.58
CA TRP A 242 -2.68 -22.61 -2.50
C TRP A 242 -3.71 -23.53 -1.85
N ARG A 243 -3.27 -24.46 -0.99
CA ARG A 243 -4.20 -25.33 -0.25
C ARG A 243 -5.12 -24.52 0.67
N PHE A 244 -4.56 -23.56 1.42
CA PHE A 244 -5.36 -22.70 2.30
C PHE A 244 -6.37 -21.86 1.53
N LEU A 245 -5.96 -21.24 0.41
CA LEU A 245 -6.88 -20.47 -0.43
C LEU A 245 -8.01 -21.33 -0.99
N HIS A 246 -7.77 -22.61 -1.25
CA HIS A 246 -8.81 -23.55 -1.70
C HIS A 246 -9.75 -24.00 -0.56
N GLU A 247 -9.26 -24.04 0.69
CA GLU A 247 -10.10 -24.33 1.87
C GLU A 247 -11.17 -23.24 2.10
N GLU A 248 -10.89 -21.98 1.76
CA GLU A 248 -11.79 -20.85 2.04
C GLU A 248 -12.89 -20.72 1.00
N ASP A 249 -14.12 -21.10 1.33
CA ASP A 249 -15.25 -21.32 0.43
C ASP A 249 -15.91 -20.08 -0.17
N GLU A 250 -15.78 -18.90 0.44
CA GLU A 250 -16.49 -17.69 0.00
C GLU A 250 -15.77 -16.84 -1.06
N ASN A 251 -14.64 -17.31 -1.63
CA ASN A 251 -13.85 -16.56 -2.64
C ASN A 251 -13.44 -15.12 -2.21
N MET A 252 -13.43 -14.83 -0.92
CA MET A 252 -13.08 -13.51 -0.37
C MET A 252 -11.77 -13.53 0.44
N ALA A 253 -10.99 -14.60 0.32
CA ALA A 253 -9.61 -14.65 0.76
C ALA A 253 -8.66 -14.11 -0.31
N GLU A 254 -7.71 -13.28 0.14
CA GLU A 254 -6.73 -12.63 -0.71
C GLU A 254 -5.37 -12.54 0.00
N LEU A 255 -4.31 -12.83 -0.75
CA LEU A 255 -2.95 -12.45 -0.36
C LEU A 255 -2.43 -11.40 -1.33
N GLN A 256 -1.91 -10.31 -0.78
CA GLN A 256 -1.24 -9.26 -1.56
C GLN A 256 0.25 -9.25 -1.26
N PHE A 257 1.08 -9.28 -2.29
CA PHE A 257 2.54 -9.18 -2.20
C PHE A 257 2.94 -7.81 -2.72
N SER A 258 3.38 -6.95 -1.82
CA SER A 258 3.72 -5.56 -2.09
C SER A 258 5.23 -5.37 -2.09
N PRO A 259 5.87 -5.11 -3.25
CA PRO A 259 7.32 -5.11 -3.37
C PRO A 259 7.98 -3.94 -2.64
N TYR A 260 9.03 -4.25 -1.88
CA TYR A 260 9.87 -3.27 -1.21
C TYR A 260 11.06 -2.88 -2.10
N GLY A 261 12.04 -2.17 -1.53
CA GLY A 261 13.18 -1.65 -2.28
C GLY A 261 12.92 -0.30 -2.95
N GLY A 262 13.82 0.07 -3.87
CA GLY A 262 13.82 1.40 -4.48
C GLY A 262 14.06 2.48 -3.43
N ALA A 263 13.35 3.60 -3.52
CA ALA A 263 13.50 4.74 -2.62
C ALA A 263 13.31 4.40 -1.13
N MET A 264 12.58 3.34 -0.78
CA MET A 264 12.45 2.92 0.62
C MET A 264 13.78 2.46 1.24
N ASN A 265 14.75 2.05 0.41
CA ASN A 265 16.09 1.67 0.88
C ASN A 265 16.99 2.87 1.16
N ASP A 266 16.61 4.07 0.69
CA ASP A 266 17.39 5.29 0.89
C ASP A 266 17.19 5.86 2.31
N TYR A 267 16.21 5.34 3.05
CA TYR A 267 15.88 5.73 4.42
C TYR A 267 16.44 4.73 5.43
N SER A 268 17.02 5.24 6.51
CA SER A 268 17.46 4.41 7.64
C SER A 268 16.26 3.82 8.39
N GLU A 269 16.43 2.66 9.04
CA GLU A 269 15.37 2.02 9.85
C GLU A 269 14.89 2.91 11.02
N SER A 270 15.70 3.91 11.42
CA SER A 270 15.40 4.85 12.51
C SER A 270 14.95 6.24 12.02
N GLU A 271 14.95 6.51 10.72
CA GLU A 271 14.62 7.84 10.17
C GLU A 271 13.22 8.31 10.59
N THR A 272 12.29 7.36 10.61
CA THR A 272 10.93 7.48 11.13
C THR A 272 10.59 6.21 11.91
N PRO A 273 9.48 6.15 12.67
CA PRO A 273 9.08 4.93 13.38
C PRO A 273 8.80 3.73 12.45
N VAL A 274 8.67 3.94 11.14
CA VAL A 274 8.51 2.85 10.18
C VAL A 274 9.86 2.21 9.88
N ALA A 275 10.16 1.13 10.60
CA ALA A 275 11.46 0.47 10.58
C ALA A 275 11.71 -0.45 9.37
N HIS A 276 10.66 -0.91 8.68
CA HIS A 276 10.83 -1.83 7.56
C HIS A 276 11.35 -1.12 6.31
N ARG A 277 12.68 -1.11 6.13
CA ARG A 277 13.40 -0.41 5.03
C ARG A 277 14.26 -1.38 4.20
N ALA A 278 15.55 -1.10 4.08
CA ALA A 278 16.50 -1.95 3.36
C ALA A 278 16.53 -3.39 3.92
N GLY A 279 16.70 -4.36 3.02
CA GLY A 279 16.74 -5.79 3.36
C GLY A 279 15.40 -6.51 3.31
N TYR A 280 14.28 -5.79 3.21
CA TYR A 280 12.96 -6.38 2.94
C TYR A 280 12.68 -6.41 1.43
N ILE A 281 12.23 -7.55 0.91
CA ILE A 281 11.92 -7.75 -0.51
C ILE A 281 10.45 -7.45 -0.84
N PHE A 282 9.52 -7.75 0.07
CA PHE A 282 8.12 -7.37 -0.02
C PHE A 282 7.41 -7.52 1.33
N MET A 283 6.27 -6.85 1.47
CA MET A 283 5.27 -7.08 2.51
C MET A 283 4.20 -8.02 1.97
N ILE A 284 3.75 -8.98 2.78
CA ILE A 284 2.56 -9.78 2.51
C ILE A 284 1.41 -9.23 3.35
N HIS A 285 0.27 -8.98 2.73
CA HIS A 285 -1.00 -8.72 3.40
C HIS A 285 -1.91 -9.93 3.19
N TYR A 286 -2.39 -10.51 4.29
CA TYR A 286 -3.36 -11.59 4.30
C TYR A 286 -4.70 -10.99 4.67
N ALA A 287 -5.72 -11.20 3.85
CA ALA A 287 -7.07 -10.75 4.13
C ALA A 287 -8.06 -11.88 3.89
N VAL A 288 -9.05 -11.97 4.77
CA VAL A 288 -10.29 -12.71 4.53
C VAL A 288 -11.44 -11.77 4.84
N SER A 289 -12.41 -11.73 3.93
CA SER A 289 -13.63 -10.93 4.10
C SER A 289 -14.86 -11.82 3.97
N TRP A 290 -15.98 -11.38 4.52
CA TRP A 290 -17.25 -12.10 4.46
C TRP A 290 -18.41 -11.14 4.66
N THR A 291 -19.62 -11.57 4.30
CA THR A 291 -20.83 -10.72 4.35
C THR A 291 -21.85 -11.21 5.38
N SER A 292 -21.83 -12.50 5.72
CA SER A 292 -22.75 -13.07 6.70
C SER A 292 -22.43 -12.59 8.11
N PRO A 293 -23.38 -11.96 8.82
CA PRO A 293 -23.16 -11.56 10.21
C PRO A 293 -23.19 -12.78 11.14
N GLY A 294 -22.50 -12.67 12.28
CA GLY A 294 -22.58 -13.66 13.35
C GLY A 294 -21.22 -14.07 13.90
N ASN A 295 -21.18 -14.42 15.19
CA ASN A 295 -19.95 -14.80 15.86
C ASN A 295 -19.38 -16.13 15.32
N SER A 296 -20.23 -17.10 14.99
CA SER A 296 -19.78 -18.39 14.44
C SER A 296 -19.08 -18.22 13.09
N GLU A 297 -19.67 -17.45 12.17
CA GLU A 297 -19.04 -17.13 10.88
C GLU A 297 -17.74 -16.35 11.08
N SER A 298 -17.76 -15.34 11.94
CA SER A 298 -16.55 -14.58 12.26
C SER A 298 -15.42 -15.48 12.78
N GLU A 299 -15.71 -16.38 13.72
CA GLU A 299 -14.71 -17.32 14.26
C GLU A 299 -14.21 -18.31 13.20
N ARG A 300 -15.05 -18.74 12.26
CA ARG A 300 -14.65 -19.59 11.13
C ARG A 300 -13.56 -18.92 10.28
N HIS A 301 -13.82 -17.72 9.77
CA HIS A 301 -12.88 -16.95 8.96
C HIS A 301 -11.62 -16.53 9.74
N ILE A 302 -11.80 -16.10 11.00
CA ILE A 302 -10.68 -15.72 11.86
C ILE A 302 -9.79 -16.93 12.17
N THR A 303 -10.37 -18.11 12.38
CA THR A 303 -9.61 -19.35 12.60
C THR A 303 -8.83 -19.74 11.35
N TRP A 304 -9.44 -19.62 10.17
CA TRP A 304 -8.76 -19.88 8.89
C TRP A 304 -7.52 -18.99 8.73
N ILE A 305 -7.66 -17.66 8.86
CA ILE A 305 -6.51 -16.75 8.67
C ILE A 305 -5.43 -16.92 9.76
N ARG A 306 -5.82 -17.32 10.99
CA ARG A 306 -4.86 -17.70 12.04
C ARG A 306 -4.03 -18.92 11.64
N ARG A 307 -4.66 -19.96 11.07
CA ARG A 307 -3.98 -21.17 10.58
C ARG A 307 -3.02 -20.85 9.42
N LEU A 308 -3.48 -20.07 8.44
CA LEU A 308 -2.63 -19.62 7.33
C LEU A 308 -1.42 -18.82 7.82
N TYR A 309 -1.62 -17.87 8.74
CA TYR A 309 -0.54 -17.06 9.29
C TYR A 309 0.47 -17.91 10.08
N ALA A 310 0.00 -18.88 10.88
CA ALA A 310 0.87 -19.81 11.58
C ALA A 310 1.69 -20.69 10.62
N TYR A 311 1.09 -21.13 9.51
CA TYR A 311 1.79 -21.86 8.45
C TYR A 311 2.92 -21.02 7.83
N MET A 312 2.68 -19.74 7.60
CA MET A 312 3.70 -18.83 7.05
C MET A 312 4.84 -18.60 8.04
N ALA A 313 4.54 -18.43 9.33
CA ALA A 313 5.57 -18.33 10.37
C ALA A 313 6.50 -19.57 10.41
N LEU A 314 5.94 -20.78 10.29
CA LEU A 314 6.73 -22.01 10.19
C LEU A 314 7.57 -22.07 8.91
N THR A 315 7.01 -21.61 7.79
CA THR A 315 7.73 -21.54 6.51
C THR A 315 8.93 -20.61 6.61
N PHE A 316 8.75 -19.42 7.21
CA PHE A 316 9.84 -18.47 7.41
C PHE A 316 10.90 -18.96 8.39
N ARG A 317 10.50 -19.65 9.47
CA ARG A 317 11.45 -20.26 10.40
C ARG A 317 12.37 -21.27 9.72
N ARG A 318 11.83 -22.13 8.85
CA ARG A 318 12.62 -23.11 8.09
C ARG A 318 13.63 -22.45 7.15
N ILE A 319 13.27 -21.32 6.53
CA ILE A 319 14.20 -20.53 5.70
C ILE A 319 15.37 -20.05 6.56
N LEU A 320 15.10 -19.52 7.75
CA LEU A 320 16.13 -19.04 8.66
C LEU A 320 17.06 -20.18 9.12
N GLU A 321 16.50 -21.33 9.51
CA GLU A 321 17.26 -22.51 9.92
C GLU A 321 18.18 -23.02 8.80
N GLN A 322 17.71 -23.03 7.55
CA GLN A 322 18.51 -23.38 6.38
C GLN A 322 19.64 -22.37 6.11
N LEU A 323 19.40 -21.08 6.32
CA LEU A 323 20.43 -20.05 6.14
C LEU A 323 21.52 -20.15 7.21
N ILE A 324 21.14 -20.38 8.47
CA ILE A 324 22.11 -20.55 9.57
C ILE A 324 22.99 -21.79 9.32
N SER A 325 22.38 -22.90 8.90
CA SER A 325 23.14 -24.14 8.64
C SER A 325 24.07 -24.06 7.43
N THR A 326 23.73 -23.24 6.42
CA THR A 326 24.56 -23.07 5.22
C THR A 326 25.63 -21.99 5.34
N THR A 327 25.43 -20.97 6.18
CA THR A 327 26.40 -19.87 6.37
C THR A 327 27.42 -20.12 7.49
N GLY A 328 27.21 -21.14 8.34
CA GLY A 328 28.15 -21.49 9.41
C GLY A 328 28.27 -20.44 10.52
N ILE A 329 27.42 -19.41 10.53
CA ILE A 329 27.39 -18.40 11.59
C ILE A 329 26.59 -18.97 12.76
N LEU A 330 27.27 -19.73 13.61
CA LEU A 330 26.84 -19.93 14.99
C LEU A 330 26.97 -18.60 15.71
N THR A 331 25.89 -18.24 16.41
CA THR A 331 25.65 -17.08 17.30
C THR A 331 26.88 -16.41 17.90
#